data_AF-A0A8H5CH98-F1
#
_entry.id   AF-A0A8H5CH98-F1
#
_cell.length_a   1.000
_cell.length_b   1.000
_cell.length_c   1.000
_cell.angle_alpha   90.00
_cell.angle_beta   90.00
_cell.angle_gamma   90.00
#
_symmetry.space_group_name_H-M   'P 1'
#
loop_
_entity.id
_entity.type
_entity.pdbx_description
1 polymer ?
#
loop_
_entity_poly.entity_id
_entity_poly.type
_entity_poly.pdbx_seq_one_letter_code
_entity_poly.pdbx_strand_id
1 'polypeptide(L)'
;MPPIAQPQPQVSCNPQSSSPQISGIAWLQPLQDVHCQTPTPRTATRSFPGDNLVFEARKKGTGWFCTPKENYDFDIGSPHAFIGSRIVEPGSNDSMIFVYIKNGILIGQLTIPPEAWQRCGFPPSPHSRSISLKYLDSSQILGLLNLSVRTFQVLTVHCVSVDAVFASASENPELRAGDSILQVRGEDGSIAVNIDARIIPAIRGF
;
A
#
# COMPACT_ATOMS: atom_id res chain seq x y z
N MET A 1 -7.08 -54.15 31.99
CA MET A 1 -6.95 -52.71 32.24
C MET A 1 -7.00 -52.01 30.88
N PRO A 2 -7.99 -51.18 30.59
CA PRO A 2 -7.98 -50.39 29.36
C PRO A 2 -6.97 -49.23 29.50
N PRO A 3 -6.33 -48.78 28.41
CA PRO A 3 -5.38 -47.68 28.47
C PRO A 3 -6.13 -46.37 28.82
N ILE A 4 -5.59 -45.64 29.79
CA ILE A 4 -6.05 -44.31 30.16
C ILE A 4 -5.77 -43.40 28.95
N ALA A 5 -6.84 -42.92 28.31
CA ALA A 5 -6.72 -41.92 27.26
C ALA A 5 -6.15 -40.63 27.88
N GLN A 6 -4.95 -40.24 27.45
CA GLN A 6 -4.42 -38.92 27.77
C GLN A 6 -5.36 -37.86 27.17
N PRO A 7 -5.73 -36.81 27.92
CA PRO A 7 -6.45 -35.69 27.33
C PRO A 7 -5.53 -35.05 26.27
N GLN A 8 -5.98 -35.08 25.02
CA GLN A 8 -5.30 -34.34 23.95
C GLN A 8 -5.27 -32.85 24.32
N PRO A 9 -4.16 -32.15 24.08
CA PRO A 9 -4.15 -30.69 24.19
C PRO A 9 -5.21 -30.16 23.22
N GLN A 10 -6.29 -29.59 23.76
CA GLN A 10 -7.15 -28.74 22.96
C GLN A 10 -6.30 -27.55 22.54
N VAL A 11 -5.80 -27.59 21.31
CA VAL A 11 -5.32 -26.40 20.63
C VAL A 11 -6.54 -25.48 20.59
N SER A 12 -6.55 -24.51 21.50
CA SER A 12 -7.46 -23.39 21.40
C SER A 12 -7.05 -22.64 20.14
N CYS A 13 -7.65 -23.03 19.01
CA CYS A 13 -7.73 -22.16 17.85
C CYS A 13 -8.54 -20.95 18.31
N ASN A 14 -7.87 -19.96 18.90
CA ASN A 14 -8.43 -18.64 19.03
C ASN A 14 -8.81 -18.18 17.62
N PRO A 15 -10.10 -17.95 17.30
CA PRO A 15 -10.45 -17.24 16.09
C PRO A 15 -10.15 -15.77 16.35
N GLN A 16 -8.86 -15.40 16.31
CA GLN A 16 -8.45 -14.01 16.40
C GLN A 16 -8.84 -13.31 15.10
N SER A 17 -10.09 -12.82 15.13
CA SER A 17 -10.74 -11.82 14.28
C SER A 17 -10.43 -11.93 12.79
N SER A 18 -11.21 -12.73 12.07
CA SER A 18 -11.27 -12.75 10.60
C SER A 18 -12.29 -11.75 10.02
N SER A 19 -13.20 -11.20 10.85
CA SER A 19 -14.30 -10.37 10.34
C SER A 19 -13.87 -8.98 9.82
N PRO A 20 -12.91 -8.25 10.43
CA PRO A 20 -12.52 -6.93 9.94
C PRO A 20 -11.72 -7.00 8.64
N GLN A 21 -10.81 -7.98 8.49
CA GLN A 21 -9.99 -8.11 7.28
C GLN A 21 -10.76 -8.70 6.10
N ILE A 22 -11.63 -9.71 6.31
CA ILE A 22 -12.53 -10.19 5.25
C ILE A 22 -13.43 -9.06 4.74
N SER A 23 -13.96 -8.26 5.67
CA SER A 23 -14.72 -7.06 5.35
C SER A 23 -13.85 -5.99 4.66
N GLY A 24 -12.57 -5.84 5.02
CA GLY A 24 -11.63 -4.93 4.38
C GLY A 24 -11.30 -5.30 2.93
N ILE A 25 -11.01 -6.58 2.67
CA ILE A 25 -10.74 -7.10 1.32
C ILE A 25 -11.93 -6.87 0.39
N ALA A 26 -13.15 -7.13 0.87
CA ALA A 26 -14.38 -6.91 0.12
C ALA A 26 -14.62 -5.44 -0.28
N TRP A 27 -13.87 -4.50 0.31
CA TRP A 27 -14.00 -3.06 0.07
C TRP A 27 -12.84 -2.48 -0.75
N LEU A 28 -11.65 -3.07 -0.68
CA LEU A 28 -10.51 -2.72 -1.53
C LEU A 28 -10.63 -3.26 -2.94
N GLN A 29 -11.15 -4.49 -3.12
CA GLN A 29 -11.28 -5.10 -4.45
C GLN A 29 -12.15 -4.25 -5.39
N PRO A 30 -13.37 -3.80 -4.99
CA PRO A 30 -14.20 -2.97 -5.86
C PRO A 30 -13.63 -1.57 -6.07
N LEU A 31 -12.86 -1.05 -5.10
CA LEU A 31 -12.17 0.23 -5.24
C LEU A 31 -11.07 0.15 -6.30
N GLN A 32 -10.29 -0.94 -6.30
CA GLN A 32 -9.29 -1.22 -7.32
C GLN A 32 -9.94 -1.40 -8.69
N ASP A 33 -11.06 -2.13 -8.77
CA ASP A 33 -11.80 -2.32 -10.01
C ASP A 33 -12.37 -1.00 -10.57
N VAL A 34 -13.00 -0.16 -9.72
CA VAL A 34 -13.49 1.17 -10.14
C VAL A 34 -12.35 2.06 -10.64
N HIS A 35 -11.19 1.99 -9.99
CA HIS A 35 -10.01 2.75 -10.37
C HIS A 35 -9.42 2.26 -11.70
N CYS A 36 -9.35 0.95 -11.92
CA CYS A 36 -8.82 0.35 -13.15
C CYS A 36 -9.79 0.42 -14.34
N GLN A 37 -11.11 0.37 -14.11
CA GLN A 37 -12.12 0.25 -15.16
C GLN A 37 -12.75 1.58 -15.59
N THR A 38 -12.56 2.67 -14.84
CA THR A 38 -13.22 3.96 -15.13
C THR A 38 -12.21 5.13 -15.19
N PRO A 39 -11.44 5.27 -16.29
CA PRO A 39 -10.41 6.32 -16.44
C PRO A 39 -10.98 7.71 -16.73
N THR A 40 -12.24 7.99 -16.37
CA THR A 40 -12.83 9.31 -16.64
C THR A 40 -12.47 10.31 -15.53
N PRO A 41 -12.31 11.61 -15.86
CA PRO A 41 -12.05 12.69 -14.89
C PRO A 41 -13.06 12.85 -13.74
N ARG A 42 -14.17 12.08 -13.76
CA ARG A 42 -15.27 12.15 -12.78
C ARG A 42 -15.19 11.09 -11.68
N THR A 43 -14.22 10.17 -11.75
CA THR A 43 -14.06 9.12 -10.74
C THR A 43 -13.55 9.72 -9.43
N ALA A 44 -14.28 9.46 -8.33
CA ALA A 44 -14.06 10.08 -7.02
C ALA A 44 -12.75 9.66 -6.32
N THR A 45 -11.89 8.89 -6.99
CA THR A 45 -10.61 8.37 -6.49
C THR A 45 -9.40 8.90 -7.25
N ARG A 46 -9.59 9.79 -8.24
CA ARG A 46 -8.55 10.15 -9.22
C ARG A 46 -7.34 10.85 -8.61
N SER A 47 -7.53 11.61 -7.54
CA SER A 47 -6.44 12.35 -6.90
C SER A 47 -5.63 11.50 -5.92
N PHE A 48 -6.02 10.26 -5.62
CA PHE A 48 -5.17 9.33 -4.87
C PHE A 48 -3.95 8.92 -5.70
N PRO A 49 -2.72 8.80 -5.13
CA PRO A 49 -2.36 8.95 -3.71
C PRO A 49 -2.10 10.39 -3.25
N GLY A 50 -2.22 11.39 -4.12
CA GLY A 50 -2.02 12.80 -3.77
C GLY A 50 -3.02 13.34 -2.75
N ASP A 51 -4.22 12.77 -2.70
CA ASP A 51 -5.27 12.99 -1.69
C ASP A 51 -5.44 11.73 -0.81
N ASN A 52 -6.20 11.88 0.28
CA ASN A 52 -6.74 10.75 1.04
C ASN A 52 -8.04 10.26 0.39
N LEU A 53 -8.35 8.99 0.60
CA LEU A 53 -9.65 8.40 0.26
C LEU A 53 -10.42 8.14 1.55
N VAL A 54 -11.61 8.71 1.65
CA VAL A 54 -12.53 8.49 2.77
C VAL A 54 -13.80 7.88 2.22
N PHE A 55 -14.25 6.79 2.86
CA PHE A 55 -15.58 6.28 2.62
C PHE A 55 -16.53 6.85 3.66
N GLU A 56 -17.61 7.48 3.21
CA GLU A 56 -18.62 8.02 4.12
C GLU A 56 -19.99 8.15 3.47
N ALA A 57 -21.02 8.27 4.31
CA ALA A 57 -22.37 8.60 3.88
C ALA A 57 -22.49 10.14 3.75
N ARG A 58 -22.63 10.64 2.52
CA ARG A 58 -22.92 12.06 2.23
C ARG A 58 -24.37 12.25 1.82
N LYS A 59 -24.82 13.51 1.78
CA LYS A 59 -26.17 13.88 1.30
C LYS A 59 -26.52 13.33 -0.10
N LYS A 60 -25.52 13.05 -0.94
CA LYS A 60 -25.67 12.52 -2.31
C LYS A 60 -25.54 11.00 -2.41
N GLY A 61 -25.41 10.30 -1.29
CA GLY A 61 -25.19 8.85 -1.23
C GLY A 61 -23.93 8.48 -0.46
N THR A 62 -23.72 7.17 -0.34
CA THR A 62 -22.61 6.57 0.40
C THR A 62 -21.56 6.07 -0.58
N GLY A 63 -20.30 6.44 -0.38
CA GLY A 63 -19.24 6.12 -1.34
C GLY A 63 -17.86 6.61 -0.92
N TRP A 64 -16.87 6.32 -1.77
CA TRP A 64 -15.52 6.85 -1.65
C TRP A 64 -15.44 8.28 -2.17
N PHE A 65 -14.72 9.13 -1.43
CA PHE A 65 -14.45 10.52 -1.78
C PHE A 65 -12.98 10.84 -1.52
N CYS A 66 -12.44 11.74 -2.32
CA CYS A 66 -11.13 12.33 -2.02
C CYS A 66 -11.27 13.48 -1.02
N THR A 67 -10.33 13.53 -0.09
CA THR A 67 -10.11 14.65 0.84
C THR A 67 -8.64 15.08 0.77
N PRO A 68 -8.34 16.39 0.94
CA PRO A 68 -6.96 16.86 0.94
C PRO A 68 -6.10 16.16 1.98
N LYS A 69 -4.81 15.95 1.68
CA LYS A 69 -3.86 15.28 2.59
C LYS A 69 -3.75 15.94 3.97
N GLU A 70 -3.97 17.25 4.04
CA GLU A 70 -3.94 18.02 5.28
C GLU A 70 -5.00 17.56 6.29
N ASN A 71 -6.08 16.94 5.81
CA ASN A 71 -7.13 16.41 6.66
C ASN A 71 -6.79 15.04 7.26
N TYR A 72 -5.58 14.50 7.05
CA TYR A 72 -5.19 13.15 7.49
C TYR A 72 -5.62 12.84 8.94
N ASP A 73 -5.30 13.71 9.90
CA ASP A 73 -5.60 13.47 11.32
C ASP A 73 -7.10 13.50 11.64
N PHE A 74 -7.90 14.17 10.81
CA PHE A 74 -9.37 14.14 10.91
C PHE A 74 -9.93 12.89 10.20
N ASP A 75 -9.48 12.63 8.97
CA ASP A 75 -9.97 11.58 8.09
C ASP A 75 -9.66 10.17 8.64
N ILE A 76 -8.54 10.01 9.36
CA ILE A 76 -8.18 8.76 10.03
C ILE A 76 -9.21 8.34 11.08
N GLY A 77 -9.93 9.32 11.64
CA GLY A 77 -11.05 9.14 12.56
C GLY A 77 -12.38 8.82 11.87
N SER A 78 -12.39 8.65 10.54
CA SER A 78 -13.60 8.38 9.75
C SER A 78 -14.37 7.15 10.29
N PRO A 79 -15.70 7.24 10.40
CA PRO A 79 -16.52 6.18 10.99
C PRO A 79 -16.61 4.91 10.14
N HIS A 80 -16.28 4.97 8.84
CA HIS A 80 -16.44 3.82 7.93
C HIS A 80 -15.12 3.30 7.38
N ALA A 81 -14.44 4.04 6.52
CA ALA A 81 -13.14 3.63 5.99
C ALA A 81 -12.28 4.79 5.53
N PHE A 82 -10.96 4.60 5.61
CA PHE A 82 -9.95 5.59 5.27
C PHE A 82 -8.74 4.92 4.62
N ILE A 83 -8.27 5.45 3.50
CA ILE A 83 -6.99 5.08 2.88
C ILE A 83 -6.19 6.35 2.63
N GLY A 84 -4.99 6.44 3.19
CA GLY A 84 -4.21 7.65 3.05
C GLY A 84 -2.83 7.51 3.65
N SER A 85 -2.10 8.62 3.63
CA SER A 85 -0.75 8.75 4.16
C SER A 85 -0.58 10.18 4.64
N ARG A 86 0.28 10.39 5.63
CA ARG A 86 0.71 11.75 5.98
C ARG A 86 1.52 12.35 4.84
N ILE A 87 1.57 13.69 4.80
CA ILE A 87 2.44 14.41 3.88
C ILE A 87 3.88 14.11 4.26
N VAL A 88 4.68 13.70 3.27
CA VAL A 88 6.14 13.63 3.39
C VAL A 88 6.71 14.76 2.56
N GLU A 89 7.48 15.64 3.20
CA GLU A 89 8.08 16.79 2.54
C GLU A 89 9.33 16.38 1.74
N PRO A 90 9.60 17.02 0.59
CA PRO A 90 10.87 16.83 -0.12
C PRO A 90 12.06 17.10 0.81
N GLY A 91 12.98 16.14 0.91
CA GLY A 91 14.16 16.23 1.79
C GLY A 91 13.94 15.76 3.23
N SER A 92 12.72 15.33 3.60
CA SER A 92 12.49 14.65 4.87
C SER A 92 13.28 13.32 4.96
N ASN A 93 13.49 12.85 6.19
CA ASN A 93 13.98 11.50 6.49
C ASN A 93 12.86 10.60 7.06
N ASP A 94 11.61 11.02 6.92
CA ASP A 94 10.46 10.24 7.36
C ASP A 94 10.06 9.20 6.32
N SER A 95 9.60 8.04 6.78
CA SER A 95 8.96 7.05 5.90
C SER A 95 7.60 7.57 5.42
N MET A 96 7.28 7.32 4.15
CA MET A 96 5.92 7.47 3.66
C MET A 96 5.12 6.23 4.03
N ILE A 97 4.10 6.37 4.87
CA ILE A 97 3.28 5.25 5.35
C ILE A 97 1.86 5.42 4.83
N PHE A 98 1.43 4.50 3.99
CA PHE A 98 0.03 4.36 3.60
C PHE A 98 -0.66 3.42 4.56
N VAL A 99 -1.80 3.84 5.08
CA VAL A 99 -2.65 3.04 5.96
C VAL A 99 -4.01 2.81 5.33
N TYR A 100 -4.58 1.65 5.59
CA TYR A 100 -5.99 1.36 5.39
C TYR A 100 -6.65 1.10 6.74
N ILE A 101 -7.61 1.95 7.09
CA ILE A 101 -8.36 1.87 8.33
C ILE A 101 -9.83 1.65 8.02
N LYS A 102 -10.47 0.79 8.79
CA LYS A 102 -11.90 0.51 8.70
C LYS A 102 -12.51 0.47 10.08
N ASN A 103 -13.58 1.23 10.29
CA ASN A 103 -14.27 1.36 11.58
C ASN A 103 -13.28 1.65 12.73
N GLY A 104 -12.31 2.54 12.50
CA GLY A 104 -11.26 2.89 13.47
C GLY A 104 -10.16 1.85 13.70
N ILE A 105 -10.17 0.72 12.98
CA ILE A 105 -9.16 -0.35 13.09
C ILE A 105 -8.20 -0.26 11.90
N LEU A 106 -6.90 -0.23 12.18
CA LEU A 106 -5.86 -0.42 11.16
C LEU A 106 -5.90 -1.86 10.65
N ILE A 107 -6.14 -2.02 9.35
CA ILE A 107 -6.30 -3.33 8.71
C ILE A 107 -5.26 -3.61 7.63
N GLY A 108 -4.58 -2.59 7.10
CA GLY A 108 -3.49 -2.75 6.14
C GLY A 108 -2.51 -1.59 6.21
N GLN A 109 -1.24 -1.88 5.93
CA GLN A 109 -0.18 -0.88 5.96
C GLN A 109 0.89 -1.17 4.90
N LEU A 110 1.28 -0.11 4.19
CA LEU A 110 2.40 -0.10 3.27
C LEU A 110 3.38 1.00 3.68
N THR A 111 4.62 0.60 3.98
CA THR A 111 5.71 1.49 4.39
C THR A 111 6.68 1.68 3.24
N ILE A 112 7.01 2.92 2.92
CA ILE A 112 8.03 3.29 1.93
C ILE A 112 9.11 4.09 2.69
N PRO A 113 10.23 3.45 3.04
CA PRO A 113 11.33 4.08 3.75
C PRO A 113 11.97 5.25 2.97
N PRO A 114 12.70 6.14 3.66
CA PRO A 114 13.43 7.25 3.05
C PRO A 114 14.32 6.84 1.90
N GLU A 115 15.10 5.77 2.03
CA GLU A 115 15.99 5.31 0.98
C GLU A 115 15.26 4.87 -0.29
N ALA A 116 14.01 4.41 -0.16
CA ALA A 116 13.18 4.01 -1.29
C ALA A 116 12.53 5.23 -1.94
N TRP A 117 11.79 6.04 -1.16
CA TRP A 117 11.09 7.19 -1.74
C TRP A 117 12.04 8.28 -2.23
N GLN A 118 13.22 8.48 -1.62
CA GLN A 118 14.18 9.46 -2.13
C GLN A 118 14.77 9.05 -3.49
N ARG A 119 14.71 7.76 -3.85
CA ARG A 119 15.17 7.25 -5.16
C ARG A 119 14.07 7.29 -6.22
N CYS A 120 12.81 7.07 -5.84
CA CYS A 120 11.68 6.99 -6.76
C CYS A 120 10.72 8.19 -6.72
N GLY A 121 10.90 9.08 -5.75
CA GLY A 121 10.04 10.21 -5.48
C GLY A 121 10.48 11.46 -6.22
N PHE A 122 9.49 12.27 -6.59
CA PHE A 122 9.67 13.59 -7.19
C PHE A 122 8.92 14.65 -6.40
N PRO A 123 9.30 15.93 -6.59
CA PRO A 123 8.55 17.04 -6.05
C PRO A 123 7.06 16.92 -6.38
N PRO A 124 6.18 17.41 -5.48
CA PRO A 124 4.75 17.43 -5.73
C PRO A 124 4.40 18.08 -7.06
N SER A 125 3.41 17.52 -7.76
CA SER A 125 2.79 18.21 -8.89
C SER A 125 2.03 19.47 -8.41
N PRO A 126 1.68 20.43 -9.29
CA PRO A 126 0.92 21.62 -8.87
C PRO A 126 -0.43 21.32 -8.20
N HIS A 127 -0.92 20.09 -8.30
CA HIS A 127 -2.21 19.63 -7.81
C HIS A 127 -2.11 18.69 -6.59
N SER A 128 -0.91 18.37 -6.11
CA SER A 128 -0.67 17.53 -4.93
C SER A 128 0.37 18.19 -4.04
N ARG A 129 0.28 18.09 -2.72
CA ARG A 129 1.36 18.52 -1.81
C ARG A 129 2.25 17.40 -1.33
N SER A 130 1.91 16.15 -1.65
CA SER A 130 2.72 14.98 -1.34
C SER A 130 3.71 14.68 -2.47
N ILE A 131 4.86 14.10 -2.08
CA ILE A 131 5.81 13.49 -3.00
C ILE A 131 5.08 12.51 -3.93
N SER A 132 5.36 12.62 -5.23
CA SER A 132 4.83 11.72 -6.25
C SER A 132 5.84 10.60 -6.51
N LEU A 133 5.38 9.35 -6.55
CA LEU A 133 6.24 8.17 -6.75
C LEU A 133 6.20 7.76 -8.23
N LYS A 134 7.36 7.68 -8.88
CA LYS A 134 7.47 7.33 -10.31
C LYS A 134 7.01 5.91 -10.64
N TYR A 135 7.31 4.99 -9.73
CA TYR A 135 7.25 3.54 -9.96
C TYR A 135 6.17 2.87 -9.10
N LEU A 136 5.38 3.66 -8.38
CA LEU A 136 4.28 3.23 -7.53
C LEU A 136 3.08 4.13 -7.81
N ASP A 137 2.25 3.72 -8.76
CA ASP A 137 0.99 4.40 -9.03
C ASP A 137 -0.11 4.03 -8.01
N SER A 138 -1.25 4.69 -8.15
CA SER A 138 -2.45 4.51 -7.33
C SER A 138 -2.92 3.05 -7.27
N SER A 139 -2.90 2.35 -8.41
CA SER A 139 -3.34 0.95 -8.51
C SER A 139 -2.37 0.03 -7.80
N GLN A 140 -1.07 0.24 -7.97
CA GLN A 140 -0.03 -0.52 -7.29
C GLN A 140 -0.11 -0.33 -5.78
N ILE A 141 -0.28 0.90 -5.29
CA ILE A 141 -0.42 1.17 -3.84
C ILE A 141 -1.66 0.46 -3.27
N LEU A 142 -2.81 0.54 -3.94
CA LEU A 142 -4.03 -0.16 -3.51
C LEU A 142 -3.87 -1.69 -3.55
N GLY A 143 -3.21 -2.22 -4.59
CA GLY A 143 -2.93 -3.64 -4.71
C GLY A 143 -2.01 -4.15 -3.59
N LEU A 144 -0.98 -3.38 -3.23
CA LEU A 144 -0.09 -3.69 -2.12
C LEU A 144 -0.81 -3.59 -0.76
N LEU A 145 -1.67 -2.59 -0.56
CA LEU A 145 -2.51 -2.53 0.65
C LEU A 145 -3.46 -3.73 0.74
N ASN A 146 -4.06 -4.15 -0.38
CA ASN A 146 -4.90 -5.36 -0.41
C ASN A 146 -4.07 -6.61 -0.07
N LEU A 147 -2.84 -6.70 -0.59
CA LEU A 147 -1.91 -7.78 -0.25
C LEU A 147 -1.58 -7.79 1.25
N SER A 148 -1.24 -6.63 1.83
CA SER A 148 -1.00 -6.45 3.27
C SER A 148 -2.18 -6.95 4.12
N VAL A 149 -3.41 -6.60 3.73
CA VAL A 149 -4.63 -7.05 4.43
C VAL A 149 -4.80 -8.57 4.31
N ARG A 150 -4.55 -9.15 3.12
CA ARG A 150 -4.71 -10.59 2.87
C ARG A 150 -3.67 -11.44 3.59
N THR A 151 -2.44 -10.96 3.69
CA THR A 151 -1.33 -11.67 4.34
C THR A 151 -1.23 -11.36 5.83
N PHE A 152 -1.99 -10.38 6.34
CA PHE A 152 -1.92 -9.91 7.72
C PHE A 152 -0.52 -9.42 8.11
N GLN A 153 0.18 -8.79 7.18
CA GLN A 153 1.54 -8.31 7.37
C GLN A 153 1.65 -6.84 6.98
N VAL A 154 2.49 -6.08 7.69
CA VAL A 154 2.96 -4.80 7.17
C VAL A 154 3.89 -5.08 5.98
N LEU A 155 3.66 -4.37 4.87
CA LEU A 155 4.54 -4.45 3.72
C LEU A 155 5.51 -3.28 3.71
N THR A 156 6.77 -3.54 3.40
CA THR A 156 7.81 -2.52 3.27
C THR A 156 8.43 -2.55 1.87
N VAL A 157 8.54 -1.39 1.23
CA VAL A 157 9.14 -1.25 -0.11
C VAL A 157 10.63 -0.97 0.03
N HIS A 158 11.47 -1.79 -0.60
CA HIS A 158 12.92 -1.64 -0.60
C HIS A 158 13.44 -1.40 -2.01
N CYS A 159 14.48 -0.58 -2.13
CA CYS A 159 15.25 -0.49 -3.36
C CYS A 159 16.37 -1.54 -3.31
N VAL A 160 16.34 -2.52 -4.20
CA VAL A 160 17.31 -3.63 -4.22
C VAL A 160 18.03 -3.69 -5.56
N SER A 161 19.30 -4.09 -5.52
CA SER A 161 20.07 -4.38 -6.73
C SER A 161 19.69 -5.73 -7.31
N VAL A 162 19.53 -5.77 -8.63
CA VAL A 162 19.20 -6.95 -9.40
C VAL A 162 20.47 -7.77 -9.64
N ASP A 163 20.42 -9.06 -9.32
CA ASP A 163 21.49 -9.99 -9.68
C ASP A 163 21.28 -10.58 -11.08
N ALA A 164 22.27 -11.33 -11.58
CA ALA A 164 22.22 -11.92 -12.91
C ALA A 164 21.12 -12.98 -13.07
N VAL A 165 20.79 -13.71 -11.99
CA VAL A 165 19.78 -14.76 -12.02
C VAL A 165 18.40 -14.12 -12.18
N PHE A 166 18.10 -13.11 -11.37
CA PHE A 166 16.87 -12.34 -11.47
C PHE A 166 16.73 -11.65 -12.82
N ALA A 167 17.79 -10.97 -13.30
CA ALA A 167 17.77 -10.31 -14.60
C ALA A 167 17.45 -11.28 -15.74
N SER A 168 17.97 -12.52 -15.68
CA SER A 168 17.71 -13.54 -16.70
C SER A 168 16.31 -14.14 -16.64
N ALA A 169 15.65 -14.07 -15.48
CA ALA A 169 14.32 -14.63 -15.25
C ALA A 169 13.18 -13.60 -15.35
N SER A 170 13.51 -12.29 -15.34
CA SER A 170 12.52 -11.22 -15.44
C SER A 170 11.89 -11.17 -16.83
N GLU A 171 10.59 -10.85 -16.87
CA GLU A 171 9.88 -10.59 -18.12
C GLU A 171 10.21 -9.21 -18.71
N ASN A 172 10.90 -8.34 -17.96
CA ASN A 172 11.34 -7.04 -18.46
C ASN A 172 12.69 -7.16 -19.22
N PRO A 173 12.69 -7.02 -20.56
CA PRO A 173 13.90 -7.17 -21.36
C PRO A 173 14.93 -6.03 -21.16
N GLU A 174 14.53 -4.91 -20.56
CA GLU A 174 15.42 -3.79 -20.28
C GLU A 174 16.20 -3.94 -18.98
N LEU A 175 15.80 -4.89 -18.11
CA LEU A 175 16.38 -5.07 -16.80
C LEU A 175 17.72 -5.80 -16.89
N ARG A 176 18.77 -5.24 -16.27
CA ARG A 176 20.12 -5.80 -16.27
C ARG A 176 20.63 -6.07 -14.87
N ALA A 177 21.58 -6.99 -14.75
CA ALA A 177 22.33 -7.17 -13.51
C ALA A 177 22.99 -5.84 -13.09
N GLY A 178 22.84 -5.48 -11.82
CA GLY A 178 23.30 -4.22 -11.25
C GLY A 178 22.28 -3.08 -11.32
N ASP A 179 21.20 -3.19 -12.10
CA ASP A 179 20.08 -2.25 -12.02
C ASP A 179 19.40 -2.33 -10.64
N SER A 180 18.64 -1.29 -10.29
CA SER A 180 17.82 -1.29 -9.09
C SER A 180 16.35 -1.42 -9.41
N ILE A 181 15.61 -2.17 -8.59
CA ILE A 181 14.15 -2.30 -8.66
C ILE A 181 13.52 -2.02 -7.29
N LEU A 182 12.19 -1.92 -7.26
CA LEU A 182 11.46 -1.94 -5.99
C LEU A 182 11.07 -3.38 -5.66
N GLN A 183 11.44 -3.82 -4.47
CA GLN A 183 11.05 -5.11 -3.92
C GLN A 183 10.22 -4.87 -2.66
N VAL A 184 9.03 -5.45 -2.63
CA VAL A 184 8.14 -5.37 -1.48
C VAL A 184 8.31 -6.61 -0.62
N ARG A 185 8.53 -6.39 0.67
CA ARG A 185 8.76 -7.46 1.65
C ARG A 185 7.73 -7.41 2.77
N GLY A 186 7.39 -8.57 3.31
CA GLY A 186 6.66 -8.68 4.58
C GLY A 186 7.58 -8.44 5.78
N GLU A 187 7.00 -8.29 6.97
CA GLU A 187 7.74 -8.13 8.23
C GLU A 187 8.65 -9.32 8.56
N ASP A 188 8.31 -10.51 8.06
CA ASP A 188 9.12 -11.73 8.18
C ASP A 188 10.33 -11.76 7.23
N GLY A 189 10.50 -10.72 6.40
CA GLY A 189 11.57 -10.61 5.41
C GLY A 189 11.30 -11.36 4.11
N SER A 190 10.16 -12.06 4.00
CA SER A 190 9.76 -12.73 2.76
C SER A 190 9.49 -11.72 1.65
N ILE A 191 9.81 -12.11 0.41
CA ILE A 191 9.53 -11.28 -0.77
C ILE A 191 8.06 -11.47 -1.13
N ALA A 192 7.28 -10.41 -0.99
CA ALA A 192 5.86 -10.41 -1.33
C ALA A 192 5.64 -10.13 -2.82
N VAL A 193 6.37 -9.15 -3.38
CA VAL A 193 6.32 -8.83 -4.81
C VAL A 193 7.60 -8.13 -5.26
N ASN A 194 8.00 -8.34 -6.52
CA ASN A 194 8.98 -7.49 -7.20
C ASN A 194 8.25 -6.60 -8.20
N ILE A 195 8.63 -5.32 -8.24
CA ILE A 195 8.16 -4.37 -9.24
C ILE A 195 9.32 -4.18 -10.22
N ASP A 196 9.25 -4.91 -11.32
CA ASP A 196 10.32 -5.05 -12.32
C ASP A 196 10.52 -3.79 -13.18
N ALA A 197 10.14 -2.62 -12.67
CA ALA A 197 10.46 -1.34 -13.28
C ALA A 197 11.88 -0.92 -12.90
N ARG A 198 12.73 -0.76 -13.92
CA ARG A 198 14.10 -0.26 -13.74
C ARG A 198 14.10 1.12 -13.09
N ILE A 199 14.72 1.23 -11.92
CA ILE A 199 14.93 2.50 -11.24
C ILE A 199 16.12 3.19 -11.88
N ILE A 200 15.84 4.30 -12.56
CA ILE A 200 16.85 5.23 -13.05
C ILE A 200 16.90 6.33 -11.99
N PRO A 201 18.00 6.44 -11.21
CA PRO A 201 18.15 7.51 -10.23
C PRO A 201 17.91 8.85 -10.92
N ALA A 202 17.06 9.69 -10.32
CA ALA A 202 16.96 11.07 -10.76
C ALA A 202 18.38 11.66 -10.70
N ILE A 203 18.88 12.20 -11.82
CA ILE A 203 20.12 12.99 -11.81
C ILE A 203 19.86 14.10 -10.80
N ARG A 204 20.59 14.09 -9.68
CA ARG A 204 20.48 15.11 -8.63
C ARG A 204 20.97 16.44 -9.21
N GLY A 205 20.11 17.11 -9.95
CA GLY A 205 20.23 18.52 -10.29
C GLY A 205 19.46 19.31 -9.25
N PHE A 206 20.11 19.59 -8.12
CA PHE A 206 19.79 20.73 -7.28
C PHE A 206 20.93 21.72 -7.45
#